data_AF-A0A9X3IWW5-F1
#
_entry.id   AF-A0A9X3IWW5-F1
#
_cell.length_a   1.000
_cell.length_b   1.000
_cell.length_c   1.000
_cell.angle_alpha   90.00
_cell.angle_beta   90.00
_cell.angle_gamma   90.00
#
_symmetry.space_group_name_H-M   'P 1'
#
loop_
_entity.id
_entity.type
_entity.pdbx_description
1 polymer ?
#
loop_
_entity_poly.entity_id
_entity_poly.type
_entity_poly.pdbx_seq_one_letter_code
_entity_poly.pdbx_strand_id
1 'polypeptide(L)'
;MTTTTATRTRALVFVAVAAGLVLMPAYRQVFGGRSRFVRDWELFNEVGVGLVVAAFSVRDADGRETPIDRYAALGRERPTAPRWLRTMTGEAGLLRVAGELCGKLGAVDLRARASIATMRGWVPLHAGEHDLCRPLPPRPQIPGTRPRGHEDP
;
A
#
# COMPACT_ATOMS: atom_id res chain seq x y z
N MET A 1 50.45 32.12 0.73
CA MET A 1 49.98 31.28 1.86
C MET A 1 48.46 31.43 2.01
N THR A 2 47.65 30.75 1.19
CA THR A 2 46.17 30.85 1.28
C THR A 2 45.46 29.52 0.97
N THR A 3 46.18 28.54 0.43
CA THR A 3 45.67 27.21 0.06
C THR A 3 45.36 26.33 1.28
N THR A 4 46.08 26.49 2.39
CA THR A 4 45.92 25.66 3.60
C THR A 4 44.60 25.92 4.32
N THR A 5 44.13 27.18 4.33
CA THR A 5 42.89 27.60 4.99
C THR A 5 41.67 27.08 4.24
N ALA A 6 41.62 27.25 2.92
CA ALA A 6 40.53 26.76 2.09
C ALA A 6 40.36 25.23 2.16
N THR A 7 41.47 24.50 2.24
CA THR A 7 41.47 23.04 2.38
C THR A 7 40.94 22.59 3.74
N ARG A 8 41.35 23.28 4.84
CA ARG A 8 40.81 23.03 6.18
C ARG A 8 39.31 23.32 6.28
N THR A 9 38.83 24.40 5.67
CA THR A 9 37.40 24.74 5.68
C THR A 9 36.58 23.67 4.97
N ARG A 10 37.03 23.21 3.79
CA ARG A 10 36.35 22.12 3.07
C ARG A 10 36.34 20.82 3.88
N ALA A 11 37.45 20.47 4.52
CA ALA A 11 37.53 19.31 5.39
C ALA A 11 36.55 19.41 6.58
N LEU A 12 36.47 20.57 7.22
CA LEU A 12 35.52 20.83 8.31
C LEU A 12 34.06 20.70 7.87
N VAL A 13 33.71 21.28 6.71
CA VAL A 13 32.37 21.14 6.14
C VAL A 13 32.07 19.67 5.84
N PHE A 14 33.02 18.95 5.24
CA PHE A 14 32.84 17.53 4.92
C PHE A 14 32.63 16.68 6.18
N VAL A 15 33.42 16.91 7.22
CA VAL A 15 33.26 16.23 8.52
C VAL A 15 31.92 16.58 9.16
N ALA A 16 31.48 17.84 9.11
CA ALA A 16 30.19 18.24 9.65
C ALA A 16 29.02 17.57 8.91
N VAL A 17 29.08 17.50 7.57
CA VAL A 17 28.06 16.78 6.78
C VAL A 17 28.10 15.28 7.06
N ALA A 18 29.28 14.67 7.10
CA ALA A 18 29.44 13.24 7.39
C ALA A 18 28.94 12.89 8.80
N ALA A 19 29.28 13.69 9.81
CA ALA A 19 28.78 13.54 11.17
C ALA A 19 27.25 13.69 11.21
N GLY A 20 26.69 14.66 10.47
CA GLY A 20 25.26 14.79 10.30
C GLY A 20 24.63 13.51 9.73
N LEU A 21 25.14 13.00 8.62
CA LEU A 21 24.62 11.78 7.98
C LEU A 21 24.68 10.54 8.89
N VAL A 22 25.70 10.42 9.73
CA VAL A 22 25.89 9.26 10.64
C VAL A 22 25.07 9.40 11.93
N LEU A 23 25.01 10.59 12.52
CA LEU A 23 24.38 10.80 13.83
C LEU A 23 22.87 11.04 13.73
N MET A 24 22.37 11.52 12.59
CA MET A 24 20.96 11.83 12.40
C MET A 24 20.02 10.60 12.53
N PRO A 25 20.36 9.39 12.01
CA PRO A 25 19.58 8.17 12.26
C PRO A 25 19.61 7.74 13.73
N ALA A 26 20.80 7.80 14.36
CA ALA A 26 21.01 7.37 15.74
C ALA A 26 20.26 8.26 16.74
N TYR A 27 20.18 9.57 16.48
CA TYR A 27 19.43 10.52 17.32
C TYR A 27 17.98 10.08 17.54
N ARG A 28 17.32 9.55 16.51
CA ARG A 28 15.92 9.10 16.64
C ARG A 28 15.81 7.67 17.14
N GLN A 29 16.66 6.74 16.67
CA GLN A 29 16.59 5.33 17.08
C GLN A 29 16.93 5.10 18.55
N VAL A 30 17.91 5.85 19.09
CA VAL A 30 18.37 5.68 20.47
C VAL A 30 17.69 6.67 21.42
N PHE A 31 17.48 7.92 20.99
CA PHE A 31 16.99 8.99 21.88
C PHE A 31 15.53 9.40 21.64
N GLY A 32 14.83 8.82 20.66
CA GLY A 32 13.40 9.04 20.43
C GLY A 32 13.02 10.48 20.03
N GLY A 33 13.99 11.34 19.70
CA GLY A 33 13.76 12.76 19.43
C GLY A 33 12.98 13.01 18.13
N ARG A 34 11.95 13.85 18.18
CA ARG A 34 11.29 14.41 16.98
C ARG A 34 11.80 15.83 16.77
N SER A 35 12.43 16.11 15.63
CA SER A 35 12.88 17.46 15.27
C SER A 35 12.22 17.91 13.96
N ARG A 36 11.70 19.14 13.94
CA ARG A 36 11.04 19.76 12.78
C ARG A 36 12.01 20.05 11.62
N PHE A 37 13.31 20.06 11.91
CA PHE A 37 14.39 20.35 10.94
C PHE A 37 15.05 19.09 10.38
N VAL A 38 14.79 17.93 11.00
CA VAL A 38 15.40 16.66 10.68
C VAL A 38 14.33 15.83 9.97
N ARG A 39 14.38 15.80 8.63
CA ARG A 39 13.42 15.05 7.82
C ARG A 39 13.62 13.55 8.08
N ASP A 40 12.53 12.83 8.29
CA ASP A 40 12.55 11.39 8.56
C ASP A 40 13.22 10.65 7.39
N TRP A 41 14.44 10.19 7.62
CA TRP A 41 15.12 9.26 6.71
C TRP A 41 14.69 7.83 7.09
N GLU A 42 13.60 7.36 6.49
CA GLU A 42 13.29 5.93 6.45
C GLU A 42 13.90 5.32 5.17
N LEU A 43 14.82 4.36 5.35
CA LEU A 43 15.42 3.60 4.24
C LEU A 43 14.35 2.86 3.42
N PHE A 44 13.22 2.52 4.06
CA PHE A 44 12.05 1.92 3.44
C PHE A 44 10.93 2.96 3.41
N ASN A 45 10.82 3.64 2.28
CA ASN A 45 9.69 4.51 1.99
C ASN A 45 8.39 3.65 2.02
N GLU A 46 7.27 4.19 2.51
CA GLU A 46 5.95 3.53 2.67
C GLU A 46 5.29 3.12 1.34
N VAL A 47 6.10 2.96 0.28
CA VAL A 47 5.75 2.54 -1.06
C VAL A 47 5.11 1.16 -0.98
N GLY A 48 3.79 1.16 -1.06
CA GLY A 48 2.99 -0.06 -1.10
C GLY A 48 2.02 -0.21 0.05
N VAL A 49 2.07 0.64 1.08
CA VAL A 49 1.05 0.64 2.14
C VAL A 49 -0.32 0.92 1.53
N GLY A 50 -1.31 0.12 1.91
CA GLY A 50 -2.67 0.19 1.40
C GLY A 50 -2.87 -0.50 0.05
N LEU A 51 -1.84 -1.06 -0.59
CA LEU A 51 -2.03 -1.86 -1.81
C LEU A 51 -2.80 -3.14 -1.50
N VAL A 52 -3.76 -3.45 -2.37
CA VAL A 52 -4.57 -4.66 -2.27
C VAL A 52 -4.20 -5.62 -3.39
N VAL A 53 -3.95 -6.88 -3.02
CA VAL A 53 -3.86 -8.00 -3.94
C VAL A 53 -5.12 -8.83 -3.75
N ALA A 54 -5.84 -9.11 -4.84
CA ALA A 54 -7.05 -9.91 -4.80
C ALA A 54 -7.11 -10.91 -5.95
N ALA A 55 -7.56 -12.12 -5.64
CA ALA A 55 -7.99 -13.16 -6.56
C ALA A 55 -9.51 -13.29 -6.46
N PHE A 56 -10.19 -13.30 -7.61
CA PHE A 56 -11.64 -13.39 -7.70
C PHE A 56 -12.05 -14.79 -8.17
N SER A 57 -13.15 -15.29 -7.63
CA SER A 57 -13.79 -16.53 -8.07
C SER A 57 -15.30 -16.35 -8.10
N VAL A 58 -15.97 -17.07 -9.00
CA VAL A 58 -17.42 -17.17 -9.03
C VAL A 58 -17.81 -18.52 -8.45
N ARG A 59 -18.78 -18.51 -7.55
CA ARG A 59 -19.35 -19.74 -6.98
C ARG A 59 -20.64 -20.07 -7.71
N ASP A 60 -20.71 -21.28 -8.25
CA ASP A 60 -21.91 -21.80 -8.90
C ASP A 60 -22.95 -22.28 -7.87
N ALA A 61 -24.19 -22.53 -8.31
CA ALA A 61 -25.27 -23.09 -7.49
C ALA A 61 -24.89 -24.46 -6.88
N ASP A 62 -24.09 -25.24 -7.60
CA ASP A 62 -23.53 -26.52 -7.14
C ASP A 62 -22.38 -26.34 -6.11
N GLY A 63 -22.05 -25.10 -5.76
CA GLY A 63 -21.03 -24.75 -4.78
C GLY A 63 -19.59 -24.79 -5.30
N ARG A 64 -19.39 -25.05 -6.60
CA ARG A 64 -18.06 -25.01 -7.23
C ARG A 64 -17.56 -23.59 -7.39
N GLU A 65 -16.33 -23.32 -6.92
CA GLU A 65 -15.65 -22.05 -7.16
C GLU A 65 -14.78 -22.12 -8.42
N THR A 66 -15.06 -21.26 -9.40
CA THR A 66 -14.26 -21.12 -10.61
C THR A 66 -13.47 -19.80 -10.53
N PRO A 67 -12.13 -19.83 -10.63
CA PRO A 67 -11.34 -18.60 -10.62
C PRO A 67 -11.61 -17.78 -11.88
N ILE A 68 -11.74 -16.48 -11.72
CA ILE A 68 -11.93 -15.55 -12.84
C ILE A 68 -10.77 -14.56 -12.94
N ASP A 69 -10.34 -14.28 -14.16
CA ASP A 69 -9.43 -13.17 -14.41
C ASP A 69 -10.24 -11.87 -14.52
N ARG A 70 -9.97 -10.91 -13.62
CA ARG A 70 -10.69 -9.62 -13.58
C ARG A 70 -10.57 -8.80 -14.87
N TYR A 71 -9.47 -8.91 -15.58
CA TYR A 71 -9.26 -8.16 -16.82
C TYR A 71 -10.08 -8.80 -17.94
N ALA A 72 -9.97 -10.13 -18.08
CA ALA A 72 -10.74 -10.89 -19.05
C ALA A 72 -12.26 -10.74 -18.82
N ALA A 73 -12.71 -10.84 -17.56
CA ALA A 73 -14.12 -10.67 -17.19
C ALA A 73 -14.68 -9.27 -17.51
N LEU A 74 -13.82 -8.25 -17.52
CA LEU A 74 -14.20 -6.88 -17.89
C LEU A 74 -13.95 -6.57 -19.37
N GLY A 75 -13.49 -7.55 -20.16
CA GLY A 75 -13.13 -7.37 -21.58
C GLY A 75 -11.95 -6.40 -21.76
N ARG A 76 -10.98 -6.41 -20.85
CA ARG A 76 -9.80 -5.54 -20.86
C ARG A 76 -8.52 -6.36 -20.92
N GLU A 77 -7.49 -5.77 -21.50
CA GLU A 77 -6.14 -6.30 -21.39
C GLU A 77 -5.40 -5.61 -20.25
N ARG A 78 -4.55 -6.35 -19.53
CA ARG A 78 -3.78 -5.81 -18.41
C ARG A 78 -2.93 -4.57 -18.76
N PRO A 79 -2.25 -4.47 -19.93
CA PRO A 79 -1.43 -3.30 -20.25
C PRO A 79 -2.27 -2.03 -20.44
N THR A 80 -3.45 -2.16 -21.07
CA THR A 80 -4.34 -1.05 -21.42
C THR A 80 -5.39 -0.75 -20.36
N ALA A 81 -5.51 -1.63 -19.35
CA ALA A 81 -6.43 -1.46 -18.24
C ALA A 81 -6.17 -0.17 -17.44
N PRO A 82 -7.23 0.50 -16.98
CA PRO A 82 -7.11 1.72 -16.19
C PRO A 82 -6.39 1.45 -14.86
N ARG A 83 -5.72 2.48 -14.32
CA ARG A 83 -4.88 2.35 -13.11
C ARG A 83 -5.63 1.74 -11.92
N TRP A 84 -6.89 2.11 -11.72
CA TRP A 84 -7.71 1.60 -10.61
C TRP A 84 -7.99 0.09 -10.69
N LEU A 85 -7.94 -0.51 -11.89
CA LEU A 85 -8.11 -1.95 -12.10
C LEU A 85 -6.78 -2.70 -11.94
N ARG A 86 -5.68 -2.06 -12.38
CA ARG A 86 -4.33 -2.63 -12.26
C ARG A 86 -3.79 -2.58 -10.84
N THR A 87 -4.15 -1.54 -10.10
CA THR A 87 -3.64 -1.26 -8.76
C THR A 87 -4.81 -0.85 -7.89
N MET A 88 -5.21 -1.75 -7.00
CA MET A 88 -6.25 -1.50 -6.01
C MET A 88 -5.60 -0.96 -4.73
N THR A 89 -6.22 0.05 -4.14
CA THR A 89 -5.75 0.67 -2.89
C THR A 89 -6.92 0.74 -1.91
N GLY A 90 -6.69 0.21 -0.70
CA GLY A 90 -7.71 0.09 0.33
C GLY A 90 -8.86 -0.84 -0.04
N GLU A 91 -9.77 -1.04 0.91
CA GLU A 91 -11.01 -1.81 0.69
C GLU A 91 -11.90 -1.15 -0.38
N ALA A 92 -11.95 0.19 -0.42
CA ALA A 92 -12.71 0.90 -1.45
C ALA A 92 -12.24 0.59 -2.89
N GLY A 93 -10.93 0.41 -3.11
CA GLY A 93 -10.39 0.02 -4.42
C GLY A 93 -10.82 -1.40 -4.81
N LEU A 94 -10.82 -2.33 -3.85
CA LEU A 94 -11.32 -3.70 -4.06
C LEU A 94 -12.81 -3.69 -4.40
N LEU A 95 -13.63 -2.98 -3.62
CA LEU A 95 -15.08 -2.92 -3.83
C LEU A 95 -15.46 -2.25 -5.14
N ARG A 96 -14.67 -1.27 -5.60
CA ARG A 96 -14.85 -0.67 -6.93
C ARG A 96 -14.69 -1.73 -8.03
N VAL A 97 -13.64 -2.54 -7.98
CA VAL A 97 -13.41 -3.61 -8.97
C VAL A 97 -14.50 -4.67 -8.86
N ALA A 98 -14.89 -5.05 -7.65
CA ALA A 98 -15.97 -6.01 -7.43
C ALA A 98 -17.30 -5.49 -8.00
N GLY A 99 -17.64 -4.21 -7.79
CA GLY A 99 -18.86 -3.61 -8.34
C GLY A 99 -18.91 -3.64 -9.87
N GLU A 100 -17.79 -3.33 -10.54
CA GLU A 100 -17.67 -3.45 -12.00
C GLU A 100 -17.82 -4.90 -12.47
N LEU A 101 -17.22 -5.86 -11.75
CA LEU A 101 -17.36 -7.28 -12.05
C LEU A 101 -18.80 -7.76 -11.87
N CYS A 102 -19.46 -7.39 -10.77
CA CYS A 102 -20.86 -7.72 -10.53
C CYS A 102 -21.78 -7.11 -11.58
N GLY A 103 -21.52 -5.86 -12.00
CA GLY A 103 -22.27 -5.23 -13.09
C GLY A 103 -22.10 -5.94 -14.45
N LYS A 104 -20.93 -6.53 -14.70
CA LYS A 104 -20.64 -7.27 -15.95
C LYS A 104 -21.09 -8.72 -15.95
N LEU A 105 -20.93 -9.42 -14.83
CA LEU A 105 -21.25 -10.84 -14.69
C LEU A 105 -22.74 -11.07 -14.37
N GLY A 106 -23.43 -10.05 -13.86
CA GLY A 106 -24.82 -10.15 -13.45
C GLY A 106 -24.98 -10.76 -12.05
N ALA A 107 -26.11 -11.44 -11.82
CA ALA A 107 -26.44 -12.04 -10.52
C ALA A 107 -25.66 -13.34 -10.28
N VAL A 108 -24.36 -13.20 -9.99
CA VAL A 108 -23.45 -14.30 -9.64
C VAL A 108 -22.96 -14.15 -8.21
N ASP A 109 -22.61 -15.27 -7.57
CA ASP A 109 -21.95 -15.26 -6.27
C ASP A 109 -20.45 -14.99 -6.45
N LEU A 110 -20.04 -13.72 -6.33
CA LEU A 110 -18.67 -13.30 -6.54
C LEU A 110 -17.90 -13.33 -5.23
N ARG A 111 -16.89 -14.20 -5.13
CA ARG A 111 -15.98 -14.28 -3.99
C ARG A 111 -14.65 -13.61 -4.33
N ALA A 112 -14.03 -13.00 -3.33
CA ALA A 112 -12.63 -12.59 -3.43
C ALA A 112 -11.82 -13.03 -2.23
N ARG A 113 -10.61 -13.53 -2.52
CA ARG A 113 -9.53 -13.68 -1.54
C ARG A 113 -8.60 -12.49 -1.73
N ALA A 114 -8.58 -11.60 -0.75
CA ALA A 114 -7.87 -10.33 -0.83
C ALA A 114 -7.04 -10.08 0.42
N SER A 115 -5.85 -9.52 0.22
CA SER A 115 -4.95 -9.07 1.29
C SER A 115 -4.51 -7.65 1.03
N ILE A 116 -4.35 -6.88 2.11
CA ILE A 116 -3.89 -5.50 2.08
C ILE A 116 -2.49 -5.39 2.69
N ALA A 117 -1.62 -4.63 2.04
CA ALA A 117 -0.30 -4.32 2.55
C ALA A 117 -0.39 -3.26 3.66
N THR A 118 0.22 -3.54 4.80
CA THR A 118 0.33 -2.64 5.95
C THR A 118 1.80 -2.41 6.28
N MET A 119 2.07 -1.47 7.20
CA MET A 119 3.43 -1.26 7.75
C MET A 119 4.03 -2.49 8.43
N ARG A 120 3.21 -3.49 8.80
CA ARG A 120 3.65 -4.73 9.46
C ARG A 120 3.63 -5.96 8.54
N GLY A 121 3.30 -5.77 7.26
CA GLY A 121 3.16 -6.85 6.29
C GLY A 121 1.74 -6.98 5.73
N TRP A 122 1.49 -8.11 5.07
CA TRP A 122 0.20 -8.41 4.44
C TRP A 122 -0.83 -8.89 5.47
N VAL A 123 -2.00 -8.28 5.48
CA VAL A 123 -3.12 -8.64 6.35
C VAL A 123 -4.30 -9.09 5.47
N PRO A 124 -4.98 -10.21 5.79
CA PRO A 124 -6.16 -10.63 5.05
C PRO A 124 -7.28 -9.60 5.18
N LEU A 125 -7.87 -9.22 4.06
CA LEU A 125 -9.02 -8.32 3.97
C LEU A 125 -10.31 -9.12 3.70
N HIS A 126 -10.23 -10.13 2.82
CA HIS A 126 -11.31 -11.08 2.53
C HIS A 126 -10.72 -12.48 2.31
N ALA A 127 -11.35 -13.54 2.81
CA ALA A 127 -10.95 -14.92 2.52
C ALA A 127 -11.93 -15.68 1.62
N GLY A 128 -12.89 -14.97 1.00
CA GLY A 128 -13.91 -15.54 0.11
C GLY A 128 -15.20 -15.97 0.81
N GLU A 129 -15.39 -15.57 2.07
CA GLU A 129 -16.54 -16.00 2.89
C GLU A 129 -17.84 -15.28 2.54
N HIS A 130 -17.75 -14.15 1.85
CA HIS A 130 -18.90 -13.31 1.48
C HIS A 130 -18.99 -13.09 -0.03
N ASP A 131 -20.23 -13.10 -0.53
CA ASP A 131 -20.58 -12.64 -1.87
C ASP A 131 -20.41 -11.12 -1.95
N LEU A 132 -19.53 -10.65 -2.83
CA LEU A 132 -19.24 -9.24 -3.04
C LEU A 132 -20.27 -8.52 -3.89
N CYS A 133 -21.17 -9.25 -4.57
CA CYS A 133 -22.28 -8.65 -5.29
C CYS A 133 -23.46 -8.29 -4.36
N ARG A 134 -23.38 -8.69 -3.09
CA ARG A 134 -24.35 -8.33 -2.04
C ARG A 134 -23.79 -7.27 -1.11
N PRO A 135 -24.66 -6.54 -0.37
CA PRO A 135 -24.21 -5.62 0.66
C PRO A 135 -23.27 -6.32 1.66
N LEU A 136 -22.07 -5.77 1.82
CA LEU A 136 -21.11 -6.28 2.78
C LEU A 136 -21.58 -5.99 4.22
N PRO A 137 -21.33 -6.91 5.16
CA PRO A 137 -21.43 -6.57 6.57
C PRO A 137 -20.39 -5.50 6.95
N PRO A 138 -20.70 -4.63 7.94
CA PRO A 138 -19.74 -3.64 8.42
C PRO A 138 -18.49 -4.35 8.95
N ARG A 139 -17.31 -3.88 8.52
CA ARG A 139 -16.02 -4.42 8.93
C ARG A 139 -15.24 -3.44 9.81
N PRO A 140 -14.48 -3.94 10.79
CA PRO A 140 -13.56 -3.11 11.56
C PRO A 140 -12.46 -2.57 10.64
N GLN A 141 -12.09 -1.31 10.84
CA GLN A 141 -10.97 -0.70 10.12
C GLN A 141 -9.67 -1.39 10.52
N ILE A 142 -8.88 -1.82 9.52
CA ILE A 142 -7.57 -2.43 9.75
C ILE A 142 -6.55 -1.32 10.01
N PRO A 143 -5.92 -1.26 11.21
CA PRO A 143 -4.91 -0.25 11.52
C PRO A 143 -3.68 -0.36 10.60
N GLY A 144 -3.05 0.77 10.26
CA GLY A 144 -1.80 0.78 9.49
C GLY A 144 -1.97 0.50 7.99
N THR A 145 -3.18 0.68 7.46
CA THR A 145 -3.52 0.63 6.02
C THR A 145 -3.35 1.98 5.33
N ARG A 146 -3.07 3.05 6.10
CA ARG A 146 -2.74 4.39 5.60
C ARG A 146 -1.26 4.73 5.87
N PRO A 147 -0.59 5.48 4.97
CA PRO A 147 0.73 6.06 5.22
C PRO A 147 0.76 6.90 6.51
N ARG A 148 1.83 6.83 7.32
CA ARG A 148 2.00 7.71 8.49
C ARG A 148 2.24 9.14 8.02
N GLY A 149 1.29 10.02 8.28
CA GLY A 149 1.27 11.40 7.79
C GLY A 149 -0.06 11.81 7.16
N HIS A 150 -0.98 10.87 6.97
CA HIS A 150 -2.39 11.11 6.70
C HIS A 150 -3.26 10.74 7.90
N GLU A 151 -2.79 11.09 9.10
CA GLU A 151 -3.67 11.30 10.24
C GLU A 151 -4.27 12.70 10.04
N ASP A 152 -5.59 12.76 9.88
CA ASP A 152 -6.34 14.03 9.80
C ASP A 152 -6.04 14.88 11.06
N PRO A 153 -6.03 16.22 10.93
CA PRO A 153 -5.62 17.16 11.98
C PRO A 153 -6.40 17.06 13.30
#